data_AF-A0AAE4PY69-F1
#
_entry.id   AF-A0AAE4PY69-F1
#
_cell.length_a   1.000
_cell.length_b   1.000
_cell.length_c   1.000
_cell.angle_alpha   90.00
_cell.angle_beta   90.00
_cell.angle_gamma   90.00
#
_symmetry.space_group_name_H-M   'P 1'
#
loop_
_entity.id
_entity.type
_entity.pdbx_description
1 polymer ?
#
loop_
_entity_poly.entity_id
_entity_poly.type
_entity_poly.pdbx_seq_one_letter_code
_entity_poly.pdbx_strand_id
1 'polypeptide(L)'
;MSKIHLITSCTNSKKNGAFRAVLGSLTLTSLDKMAKSWLQELERIPVQDCIPAVERYKGAHWSIAKSCTQEFGVELWIMSAGLGLVNQNDPIPDYQATFSGGSEHSIPAWSKKRAESNSNWWQLLAAYKKRSFKVLFRDHSKDTFIVCGSKDYIRAVSADLIQAIQFLEQPEQQLIIITSGNGSYSSLDRFLLRSQEDMRSNLKANMLILNISLAKYFLRWLKQDMTKSLEDFKTEQLSNLICNPPQKKVKGKKQTEIQVEAYIKESLIKCSNVKVTNLLIKFRKEGNSFEEKRFKAVFKRVKS
;
A
#
# COMPACT_ATOMS: atom_id res chain seq x y z
N MET A 1 -11.32 -21.12 -17.86
CA MET A 1 -11.31 -19.64 -17.88
C MET A 1 -10.10 -19.18 -17.10
N SER A 2 -9.32 -18.25 -17.66
CA SER A 2 -8.21 -17.59 -16.97
C SER A 2 -8.73 -16.84 -15.73
N LYS A 3 -8.05 -16.97 -14.59
CA LYS A 3 -8.38 -16.24 -13.36
C LYS A 3 -7.60 -14.94 -13.31
N ILE A 4 -8.09 -14.00 -12.50
CA ILE A 4 -7.34 -12.77 -12.18
C ILE A 4 -6.83 -12.88 -10.74
N HIS A 5 -5.53 -12.67 -10.57
CA HIS A 5 -4.87 -12.51 -9.30
C HIS A 5 -4.60 -11.02 -9.03
N LEU A 6 -5.13 -10.51 -7.92
CA LEU A 6 -4.79 -9.17 -7.43
C LEU A 6 -3.75 -9.32 -6.32
N ILE A 7 -2.57 -8.73 -6.50
CA ILE A 7 -1.47 -8.81 -5.54
C ILE A 7 -1.22 -7.42 -4.98
N THR A 8 -1.36 -7.23 -3.66
CA THR A 8 -1.20 -5.91 -3.06
C THR A 8 -0.36 -5.88 -1.79
N SER A 9 0.09 -4.69 -1.37
CA SER A 9 0.96 -4.55 -0.20
C SER A 9 0.23 -4.84 1.11
N CYS A 10 0.93 -5.41 2.09
CA CYS A 10 0.41 -5.54 3.44
C CYS A 10 0.21 -4.17 4.14
N THR A 11 -0.64 -4.13 5.17
CA THR A 11 -0.88 -2.92 5.95
C THR A 11 -0.26 -3.02 7.34
N ASN A 12 0.21 -1.88 7.87
CA ASN A 12 0.70 -1.82 9.25
C ASN A 12 -0.44 -2.13 10.24
N SER A 13 -1.63 -1.54 10.00
CA SER A 13 -2.82 -1.82 10.79
C SER A 13 -3.27 -3.26 10.62
N LYS A 14 -3.34 -3.99 11.74
CA LYS A 14 -3.81 -5.38 11.84
C LYS A 14 -4.89 -5.52 12.92
N LYS A 15 -5.74 -6.54 12.81
CA LYS A 15 -6.76 -6.90 13.81
C LYS A 15 -6.09 -7.59 15.00
N ASN A 16 -6.61 -7.35 16.22
CA ASN A 16 -6.13 -7.90 17.50
C ASN A 16 -4.68 -7.49 17.84
N GLY A 17 -4.44 -6.18 17.91
CA GLY A 17 -3.14 -5.48 17.96
C GLY A 17 -2.21 -5.75 19.16
N ALA A 18 -2.01 -7.01 19.53
CA ALA A 18 -1.09 -7.45 20.58
C ALA A 18 0.28 -7.90 20.02
N PHE A 19 0.59 -7.57 18.75
CA PHE A 19 1.86 -7.82 18.04
C PHE A 19 2.68 -8.98 18.62
N ARG A 20 2.50 -10.18 18.06
CA ARG A 20 3.16 -11.39 18.55
C ARG A 20 4.63 -11.49 18.13
N ALA A 21 5.03 -10.79 17.06
CA ALA A 21 6.41 -10.69 16.61
C ALA A 21 6.73 -9.28 16.10
N VAL A 22 7.90 -8.75 16.46
CA VAL A 22 8.36 -7.42 16.05
C VAL A 22 9.76 -7.54 15.49
N LEU A 23 9.98 -7.22 14.22
CA LEU A 23 11.30 -7.45 13.59
C LEU A 23 12.44 -6.74 14.33
N GLY A 24 12.16 -5.56 14.89
CA GLY A 24 13.12 -4.77 15.66
C GLY A 24 13.63 -5.41 16.95
N SER A 25 13.00 -6.49 17.45
CA SER A 25 13.53 -7.25 18.59
C SER A 25 14.78 -8.07 18.24
N LEU A 26 15.03 -8.30 16.95
CA LEU A 26 16.16 -9.11 16.49
C LEU A 26 17.44 -8.28 16.36
N THR A 27 18.47 -8.65 17.11
CA THR A 27 19.80 -8.01 17.11
C THR A 27 20.82 -8.81 16.30
N LEU A 28 20.57 -8.97 15.01
CA LEU A 28 21.44 -9.72 14.08
C LEU A 28 22.11 -8.80 13.06
N THR A 29 23.33 -9.14 12.63
CA THR A 29 24.15 -8.33 11.70
C THR A 29 24.13 -8.83 10.25
N SER A 30 23.41 -9.92 9.96
CA SER A 30 23.26 -10.49 8.62
C SER A 30 21.79 -10.62 8.27
N LEU A 31 21.42 -10.18 7.05
CA LEU A 31 20.04 -10.27 6.55
C LEU A 31 19.59 -11.74 6.47
N ASP A 32 20.49 -12.65 6.10
CA ASP A 32 20.19 -14.08 5.99
C ASP A 32 19.85 -14.69 7.36
N LYS A 33 20.74 -14.50 8.35
CA LYS A 33 20.51 -14.96 9.73
C LYS A 33 19.25 -14.33 10.31
N MET A 34 19.03 -13.03 10.04
CA MET A 34 17.85 -12.31 10.50
C MET A 34 16.57 -12.86 9.86
N ALA A 35 16.54 -13.09 8.55
CA ALA A 35 15.39 -13.67 7.87
C ALA A 35 15.06 -15.06 8.40
N LYS A 36 16.08 -15.91 8.62
CA LYS A 36 15.90 -17.23 9.20
C LYS A 36 15.35 -17.16 10.64
N SER A 37 15.95 -16.35 11.50
CA SER A 37 15.49 -16.18 12.89
C SER A 37 14.08 -15.58 12.95
N TRP A 38 13.78 -14.64 12.06
CA TRP A 38 12.46 -14.02 11.95
C TRP A 38 11.38 -15.03 11.56
N LEU A 39 11.66 -15.90 10.59
CA LEU A 39 10.73 -16.96 10.21
C LEU A 39 10.52 -17.96 11.35
N GLN A 40 11.58 -18.34 12.07
CA GLN A 40 11.49 -19.20 13.25
C GLN A 40 10.66 -18.57 14.38
N GLU A 41 10.81 -17.28 14.63
CA GLU A 41 9.97 -16.54 15.59
C GLU A 41 8.49 -16.61 15.20
N LEU A 42 8.18 -16.40 13.91
CA LEU A 42 6.82 -16.45 13.41
C LEU A 42 6.21 -17.86 13.48
N GLU A 43 7.01 -18.90 13.22
CA GLU A 43 6.58 -20.31 13.30
C GLU A 43 6.29 -20.76 14.73
N ARG A 44 6.92 -20.14 15.74
CA ARG A 44 6.65 -20.43 17.16
C ARG A 44 5.33 -19.83 17.65
N ILE A 45 4.71 -18.94 16.88
CA ILE A 45 3.46 -18.30 17.29
C ILE A 45 2.34 -19.35 17.25
N PRO A 46 1.57 -19.49 18.34
CA PRO A 46 0.51 -20.50 18.39
C PRO A 46 -0.54 -20.33 17.29
N VAL A 47 -1.04 -21.44 16.75
CA VAL A 47 -2.01 -21.43 15.63
C VAL A 47 -3.28 -20.66 15.98
N GLN A 48 -3.73 -20.68 17.24
CA GLN A 48 -4.89 -19.92 17.71
C GLN A 48 -4.71 -18.38 17.61
N ASP A 49 -3.47 -17.91 17.55
CA ASP A 49 -3.14 -16.49 17.33
C ASP A 49 -3.03 -16.14 15.84
N CYS A 50 -3.21 -17.12 14.94
CA CYS A 50 -3.23 -16.97 13.49
C CYS A 50 -4.65 -16.95 12.95
N ILE A 51 -4.92 -16.05 12.01
CA ILE A 51 -6.22 -15.93 11.32
C ILE A 51 -5.94 -15.66 9.83
N PRO A 52 -6.89 -15.88 8.92
CA PRO A 52 -6.69 -15.62 7.50
C PRO A 52 -6.14 -14.21 7.24
N ALA A 53 -5.20 -14.07 6.31
CA ALA A 53 -4.59 -12.79 5.96
C ALA A 53 -5.63 -11.72 5.59
N VAL A 54 -6.71 -12.13 4.92
CA VAL A 54 -7.85 -11.26 4.61
C VAL A 54 -8.54 -10.68 5.82
N GLU A 55 -8.57 -11.40 6.94
CA GLU A 55 -9.14 -10.92 8.19
C GLU A 55 -8.15 -10.15 9.06
N ARG A 56 -6.85 -10.44 8.91
CA ARG A 56 -5.78 -9.81 9.68
C ARG A 56 -5.56 -8.36 9.29
N TYR A 57 -5.36 -8.08 7.99
CA TYR A 57 -5.08 -6.73 7.53
C TYR A 57 -6.34 -5.84 7.59
N LYS A 58 -6.15 -4.53 7.82
CA LYS A 58 -7.26 -3.57 7.91
C LYS A 58 -6.86 -2.18 7.44
N GLY A 59 -7.86 -1.33 7.23
CA GLY A 59 -7.69 0.05 6.78
C GLY A 59 -8.23 0.25 5.36
N ALA A 60 -8.30 1.51 4.94
CA ALA A 60 -8.96 1.90 3.69
C ALA A 60 -8.41 1.17 2.45
N HIS A 61 -7.09 0.99 2.37
CA HIS A 61 -6.45 0.22 1.32
C HIS A 61 -7.00 -1.22 1.25
N TRP A 62 -7.08 -1.89 2.40
CA TRP A 62 -7.53 -3.29 2.48
C TRP A 62 -9.03 -3.43 2.26
N SER A 63 -9.83 -2.47 2.71
CA SER A 63 -11.26 -2.42 2.38
C SER A 63 -11.51 -2.41 0.88
N ILE A 64 -10.68 -1.69 0.11
CA ILE A 64 -10.77 -1.69 -1.37
C ILE A 64 -10.34 -3.03 -1.94
N ALA A 65 -9.21 -3.60 -1.48
CA ALA A 65 -8.76 -4.91 -1.93
C ALA A 65 -9.83 -6.00 -1.73
N LYS A 66 -10.48 -6.04 -0.56
CA LYS A 66 -11.62 -6.96 -0.31
C LYS A 66 -12.79 -6.71 -1.25
N SER A 67 -13.13 -5.44 -1.50
CA SER A 67 -14.22 -5.12 -2.44
C SER A 67 -13.91 -5.61 -3.85
N CYS A 68 -12.62 -5.67 -4.24
CA CYS A 68 -12.25 -6.23 -5.55
C CYS A 68 -12.54 -7.73 -5.62
N THR A 69 -12.26 -8.49 -4.56
CA THR A 69 -12.62 -9.91 -4.47
C THR A 69 -14.12 -10.10 -4.59
N GLN A 70 -14.92 -9.27 -3.89
CA GLN A 70 -16.38 -9.35 -3.91
C GLN A 70 -16.99 -8.95 -5.26
N GLU A 71 -16.49 -7.89 -5.91
CA GLU A 71 -17.05 -7.32 -7.15
C GLU A 71 -16.57 -8.06 -8.42
N PHE A 72 -15.35 -8.61 -8.40
CA PHE A 72 -14.67 -9.14 -9.58
C PHE A 72 -14.25 -10.61 -9.44
N GLY A 73 -14.37 -11.23 -8.27
CA GLY A 73 -13.98 -12.62 -8.06
C GLY A 73 -12.47 -12.87 -8.16
N VAL A 74 -11.64 -11.83 -7.94
CA VAL A 74 -10.18 -11.96 -8.02
C VAL A 74 -9.61 -12.79 -6.86
N GLU A 75 -8.58 -13.56 -7.14
CA GLU A 75 -7.80 -14.21 -6.10
C GLU A 75 -6.79 -13.22 -5.52
N LEU A 76 -6.91 -12.94 -4.22
CA LEU A 76 -6.15 -11.90 -3.56
C LEU A 76 -4.87 -12.47 -2.92
N TRP A 77 -3.74 -11.83 -3.24
CA TRP A 77 -2.43 -12.10 -2.66
C TRP A 77 -1.84 -10.85 -2.03
N ILE A 78 -0.91 -11.06 -1.10
CA ILE A 78 -0.29 -10.01 -0.30
C ILE A 78 1.23 -10.08 -0.46
N MET A 79 1.83 -8.97 -0.89
CA MET A 79 3.25 -8.70 -0.70
C MET A 79 3.45 -8.26 0.74
N SER A 80 3.94 -9.17 1.58
CA SER A 80 4.20 -8.91 2.99
C SER A 80 5.68 -8.70 3.25
N ALA A 81 6.02 -7.55 3.85
CA ALA A 81 7.39 -7.28 4.27
C ALA A 81 7.90 -8.27 5.33
N GLY A 82 7.01 -8.91 6.10
CA GLY A 82 7.40 -9.90 7.11
C GLY A 82 7.22 -11.34 6.67
N LEU A 83 6.32 -11.63 5.73
CA LEU A 83 5.91 -13.01 5.43
C LEU A 83 6.24 -13.45 4.00
N GLY A 84 6.73 -12.55 3.14
CA GLY A 84 6.92 -12.82 1.72
C GLY A 84 5.59 -12.74 0.96
N LEU A 85 5.39 -13.63 -0.01
CA LEU A 85 4.14 -13.73 -0.76
C LEU A 85 3.14 -14.62 -0.01
N VAL A 86 1.95 -14.07 0.26
CA VAL A 86 0.90 -14.69 1.09
C VAL A 86 -0.44 -14.68 0.35
N ASN A 87 -1.18 -15.77 0.38
CA ASN A 87 -2.56 -15.86 -0.12
C ASN A 87 -3.54 -15.30 0.92
N GLN A 88 -4.66 -14.72 0.47
CA GLN A 88 -5.70 -14.20 1.35
C GLN A 88 -6.19 -15.17 2.44
N ASN A 89 -6.18 -16.48 2.16
CA ASN A 89 -6.67 -17.52 3.07
C ASN A 89 -5.60 -18.08 4.00
N ASP A 90 -4.32 -17.74 3.78
CA ASP A 90 -3.26 -18.26 4.63
C ASP A 90 -3.43 -17.72 6.07
N PRO A 91 -3.32 -18.60 7.09
CA PRO A 91 -3.35 -18.17 8.48
C PRO A 91 -2.04 -17.43 8.80
N ILE A 92 -2.16 -16.19 9.26
CA ILE A 92 -1.00 -15.36 9.62
C ILE A 92 -1.14 -14.80 11.03
N PRO A 93 -0.03 -14.61 11.76
CA PRO A 93 -0.02 -13.99 13.07
C PRO A 93 -0.07 -12.45 12.98
N ASP A 94 -0.10 -11.78 14.14
CA ASP A 94 0.06 -10.33 14.22
C ASP A 94 1.55 -10.04 14.34
N TYR A 95 2.10 -9.24 13.42
CA TYR A 95 3.54 -9.00 13.34
C TYR A 95 3.85 -7.57 12.89
N GLN A 96 5.08 -7.12 13.13
CA GLN A 96 5.59 -5.82 12.71
C GLN A 96 6.88 -5.94 11.89
N ALA A 97 6.76 -5.66 10.59
CA ALA A 97 7.87 -5.55 9.64
C ALA A 97 7.46 -4.62 8.49
N THR A 98 8.36 -3.76 8.01
CA THR A 98 8.07 -2.81 6.92
C THR A 98 9.27 -2.56 6.01
N PHE A 99 9.00 -2.36 4.71
CA PHE A 99 9.99 -1.91 3.72
C PHE A 99 10.29 -0.41 3.79
N SER A 100 9.41 0.38 4.43
CA SER A 100 9.65 1.80 4.63
C SER A 100 10.69 2.02 5.72
N GLY A 101 11.56 3.02 5.56
CA GLY A 101 12.59 3.34 6.56
C GLY A 101 12.08 4.18 7.73
N GLY A 102 12.89 4.28 8.78
CA GLY A 102 12.68 5.24 9.88
C GLY A 102 11.91 4.69 11.08
N SER A 103 11.78 3.37 11.20
CA SER A 103 11.21 2.72 12.38
C SER A 103 12.02 1.49 12.78
N GLU A 104 11.87 1.03 14.02
CA GLU A 104 12.48 -0.23 14.48
C GLU A 104 11.91 -1.46 13.74
N HIS A 105 10.74 -1.35 13.11
CA HIS A 105 10.13 -2.41 12.30
C HIS A 105 10.67 -2.45 10.87
N SER A 106 11.52 -1.49 10.48
CA SER A 106 12.06 -1.39 9.14
C SER A 106 13.06 -2.52 8.88
N ILE A 107 13.04 -3.09 7.68
CA ILE A 107 14.11 -4.00 7.25
C ILE A 107 15.44 -3.23 7.36
N PRO A 108 16.45 -3.75 8.08
CA PRO A 108 17.72 -3.07 8.22
C PRO A 108 18.42 -2.88 6.87
N ALA A 109 18.86 -1.66 6.59
CA ALA A 109 19.64 -1.37 5.39
C ALA A 109 21.16 -1.46 5.63
N TRP A 110 21.61 -1.24 6.87
CA TRP A 110 23.02 -1.11 7.24
C TRP A 110 23.81 -0.24 6.23
N SER A 111 24.91 -0.75 5.68
CA SER A 111 25.75 -0.05 4.69
C SER A 111 25.21 -0.08 3.26
N LYS A 112 24.11 -0.81 3.02
CA LYS A 112 23.50 -0.95 1.69
C LYS A 112 22.43 0.11 1.44
N LYS A 113 22.09 0.31 0.16
CA LYS A 113 20.88 1.06 -0.20
C LYS A 113 19.66 0.29 0.29
N ARG A 114 18.66 1.00 0.82
CA ARG A 114 17.43 0.37 1.34
C ARG A 114 16.68 -0.46 0.30
N ALA A 115 16.61 0.02 -0.94
CA ALA A 115 15.97 -0.73 -2.02
C ALA A 115 16.66 -2.10 -2.26
N GLU A 116 18.00 -2.13 -2.22
CA GLU A 116 18.77 -3.36 -2.34
C GLU A 116 18.55 -4.29 -1.13
N SER A 117 18.53 -3.73 0.08
CA SER A 117 18.29 -4.50 1.31
C SER A 117 16.89 -5.11 1.34
N ASN A 118 15.87 -4.34 0.97
CA ASN A 118 14.50 -4.82 0.85
C ASN A 118 14.38 -5.93 -0.21
N SER A 119 15.06 -5.78 -1.35
CA SER A 119 15.08 -6.80 -2.41
C SER A 119 15.75 -8.09 -1.94
N ASN A 120 16.91 -8.00 -1.29
CA ASN A 120 17.60 -9.16 -0.74
C ASN A 120 16.74 -9.86 0.34
N TRP A 121 16.11 -9.07 1.21
CA TRP A 121 15.18 -9.59 2.22
C TRP A 121 14.00 -10.34 1.59
N TRP A 122 13.36 -9.78 0.56
CA TRP A 122 12.28 -10.46 -0.16
C TRP A 122 12.75 -11.79 -0.75
N GLN A 123 13.91 -11.81 -1.42
CA GLN A 123 14.47 -13.04 -2.00
C GLN A 123 14.72 -14.12 -0.95
N LEU A 124 15.25 -13.74 0.23
CA LEU A 124 15.46 -14.67 1.34
C LEU A 124 14.14 -15.27 1.83
N LEU A 125 13.12 -14.44 2.09
CA LEU A 125 11.80 -14.92 2.51
C LEU A 125 11.18 -15.85 1.45
N ALA A 126 11.29 -15.46 0.17
CA ALA A 126 10.76 -16.24 -0.95
C ALA A 126 11.45 -17.60 -1.10
N ALA A 127 12.77 -17.64 -0.91
CA ALA A 127 13.56 -18.88 -0.94
C ALA A 127 13.20 -19.80 0.25
N TYR A 128 13.22 -19.27 1.48
CA TYR A 128 12.94 -20.05 2.68
C TYR A 128 11.52 -20.62 2.71
N LYS A 129 10.53 -19.84 2.30
CA LYS A 129 9.14 -20.30 2.23
C LYS A 129 8.77 -21.04 0.96
N LYS A 130 9.69 -21.13 -0.02
CA LYS A 130 9.45 -21.68 -1.36
C LYS A 130 8.19 -21.06 -2.02
N ARG A 131 7.98 -19.76 -1.77
CA ARG A 131 6.82 -18.99 -2.26
C ARG A 131 7.30 -17.67 -2.82
N SER A 132 7.20 -17.54 -4.14
CA SER A 132 7.69 -16.40 -4.91
C SER A 132 6.79 -16.13 -6.11
N PHE A 133 6.98 -15.00 -6.80
CA PHE A 133 6.28 -14.75 -8.05
C PHE A 133 6.62 -15.79 -9.11
N LYS A 134 7.86 -16.30 -9.13
CA LYS A 134 8.25 -17.42 -10.01
C LYS A 134 7.36 -18.65 -9.82
N VAL A 135 7.12 -19.05 -8.58
CA VAL A 135 6.25 -20.20 -8.27
C VAL A 135 4.81 -19.89 -8.68
N LEU A 136 4.30 -18.73 -8.27
CA LEU A 136 2.93 -18.31 -8.58
C LEU A 136 2.67 -18.27 -10.10
N PHE A 137 3.53 -17.62 -10.88
CA PHE A 137 3.33 -17.46 -12.32
C PHE A 137 3.47 -18.78 -13.06
N ARG A 138 4.37 -19.68 -12.62
CA ARG A 138 4.48 -21.01 -13.22
C ARG A 138 3.23 -21.86 -12.97
N ASP A 139 2.74 -21.85 -11.73
CA ASP A 139 1.60 -22.68 -11.32
C ASP A 139 0.28 -22.14 -11.94
N HIS A 140 0.28 -20.87 -12.36
CA HIS A 140 -0.85 -20.15 -12.94
C HIS A 140 -0.48 -19.44 -14.26
N SER A 141 0.22 -20.14 -15.17
CA SER A 141 0.85 -19.55 -16.37
C SER A 141 -0.09 -18.88 -17.37
N LYS A 142 -1.40 -19.17 -17.28
CA LYS A 142 -2.47 -18.65 -18.15
C LYS A 142 -3.33 -17.58 -17.48
N ASP A 143 -3.06 -17.28 -16.21
CA ASP A 143 -3.85 -16.33 -15.42
C ASP A 143 -3.34 -14.88 -15.60
N THR A 144 -4.15 -13.89 -15.26
CA THR A 144 -3.79 -12.47 -15.28
C THR A 144 -3.42 -12.00 -13.88
N PHE A 145 -2.36 -11.19 -13.76
CA PHE A 145 -1.78 -10.71 -12.51
C PHE A 145 -1.74 -9.19 -12.48
N ILE A 146 -2.42 -8.61 -11.50
CA ILE A 146 -2.39 -7.17 -11.21
C ILE A 146 -1.62 -6.97 -9.90
N VAL A 147 -0.38 -6.52 -9.99
CA VAL A 147 0.49 -6.27 -8.84
C VAL A 147 0.46 -4.79 -8.50
N CYS A 148 -0.08 -4.40 -7.35
CA CYS A 148 -0.19 -2.99 -6.97
C CYS A 148 0.43 -2.70 -5.60
N GLY A 149 1.28 -1.67 -5.51
CA GLY A 149 2.00 -1.38 -4.28
C GLY A 149 2.76 -0.06 -4.34
N SER A 150 3.19 0.45 -3.18
CA SER A 150 4.06 1.62 -3.16
C SER A 150 5.40 1.33 -3.85
N LYS A 151 6.15 2.38 -4.18
CA LYS A 151 7.51 2.24 -4.74
C LYS A 151 8.42 1.33 -3.92
N ASP A 152 8.28 1.33 -2.59
CA ASP A 152 9.14 0.52 -1.71
C ASP A 152 8.81 -0.97 -1.84
N TYR A 153 7.52 -1.32 -1.97
CA TYR A 153 7.08 -2.69 -2.21
C TYR A 153 7.45 -3.18 -3.60
N ILE A 154 7.15 -2.40 -4.65
CA ILE A 154 7.43 -2.83 -6.02
C ILE A 154 8.94 -3.00 -6.24
N ARG A 155 9.78 -2.11 -5.68
CA ARG A 155 11.24 -2.28 -5.71
C ARG A 155 11.71 -3.51 -4.96
N ALA A 156 11.12 -3.82 -3.82
CA ALA A 156 11.49 -5.01 -3.04
C ALA A 156 11.23 -6.30 -3.82
N VAL A 157 10.14 -6.36 -4.59
CA VAL A 157 9.76 -7.58 -5.34
C VAL A 157 10.27 -7.59 -6.79
N SER A 158 10.87 -6.52 -7.29
CA SER A 158 11.22 -6.37 -8.71
C SER A 158 12.11 -7.51 -9.23
N ALA A 159 13.13 -7.90 -8.47
CA ALA A 159 14.03 -8.97 -8.90
C ALA A 159 13.35 -10.34 -9.00
N ASP A 160 12.33 -10.60 -8.17
CA ASP A 160 11.51 -11.83 -8.23
C ASP A 160 10.55 -11.76 -9.43
N LEU A 161 9.87 -10.63 -9.64
CA LEU A 161 9.00 -10.41 -10.81
C LEU A 161 9.76 -10.55 -12.13
N ILE A 162 10.96 -9.99 -12.25
CA ILE A 162 11.81 -10.09 -13.45
C ILE A 162 12.09 -11.55 -13.79
N GLN A 163 12.41 -12.37 -12.78
CA GLN A 163 12.65 -13.80 -12.96
C GLN A 163 11.36 -14.58 -13.25
N ALA A 164 10.21 -14.08 -12.80
CA ALA A 164 8.93 -14.73 -12.94
C ALA A 164 8.28 -14.55 -14.32
N ILE A 165 8.54 -13.44 -15.02
CA ILE A 165 7.88 -13.09 -16.29
C ILE A 165 7.97 -14.21 -17.33
N GLN A 166 9.11 -14.91 -17.40
CA GLN A 166 9.34 -15.99 -18.37
C GLN A 166 8.37 -17.19 -18.23
N PHE A 167 7.62 -17.27 -17.12
CA PHE A 167 6.65 -18.34 -16.88
C PHE A 167 5.24 -18.01 -17.38
N LEU A 168 5.01 -16.79 -17.86
CA LEU A 168 3.74 -16.38 -18.48
C LEU A 168 3.77 -16.63 -19.99
N GLU A 169 2.65 -17.09 -20.56
CA GLU A 169 2.53 -17.37 -22.00
C GLU A 169 2.54 -16.09 -22.85
N GLN A 170 1.85 -15.05 -22.36
CA GLN A 170 1.69 -13.74 -22.99
C GLN A 170 1.85 -12.63 -21.94
N PRO A 171 3.08 -12.33 -21.47
CA PRO A 171 3.32 -11.40 -20.37
C PRO A 171 2.66 -10.02 -20.53
N GLU A 172 2.61 -9.47 -21.74
CA GLU A 172 2.05 -8.13 -22.01
C GLU A 172 0.52 -8.05 -21.81
N GLN A 173 -0.17 -9.19 -21.90
CA GLN A 173 -1.62 -9.30 -21.63
C GLN A 173 -1.88 -9.76 -20.19
N GLN A 174 -0.91 -10.47 -19.59
CA GLN A 174 -1.08 -11.13 -18.31
C GLN A 174 -0.54 -10.35 -17.12
N LEU A 175 0.42 -9.43 -17.28
CA LEU A 175 1.04 -8.74 -16.16
C LEU A 175 0.82 -7.22 -16.20
N ILE A 176 0.24 -6.70 -15.12
CA ILE A 176 0.08 -5.27 -14.89
C ILE A 176 0.65 -4.92 -13.52
N ILE A 177 1.56 -3.95 -13.48
CA ILE A 177 2.20 -3.49 -12.25
C ILE A 177 1.80 -2.03 -11.99
N ILE A 178 1.05 -1.79 -10.93
CA ILE A 178 0.55 -0.48 -10.54
C ILE A 178 1.39 0.10 -9.41
N THR A 179 2.04 1.22 -9.68
CA THR A 179 2.90 1.90 -8.69
C THR A 179 2.92 3.41 -8.90
N SER A 180 3.55 4.14 -8.00
CA SER A 180 3.69 5.60 -8.06
C SER A 180 5.13 6.04 -8.29
N GLY A 181 5.28 7.31 -8.71
CA GLY A 181 6.57 7.94 -8.97
C GLY A 181 7.15 7.60 -10.34
N ASN A 182 8.31 8.17 -10.67
CA ASN A 182 8.88 8.17 -12.03
C ASN A 182 10.16 7.33 -12.14
N GLY A 183 10.46 6.50 -11.14
CA GLY A 183 11.65 5.64 -11.17
C GLY A 183 11.50 4.53 -12.21
N SER A 184 12.61 4.18 -12.89
CA SER A 184 12.68 3.01 -13.76
C SER A 184 12.73 1.72 -12.94
N TYR A 185 12.11 0.68 -13.49
CA TYR A 185 12.12 -0.70 -13.00
C TYR A 185 12.69 -1.66 -14.06
N SER A 186 13.56 -1.16 -14.94
CA SER A 186 14.24 -1.92 -15.98
C SER A 186 13.27 -2.64 -16.91
N SER A 187 13.39 -3.96 -17.09
CA SER A 187 12.51 -4.75 -17.96
C SER A 187 11.03 -4.71 -17.54
N LEU A 188 10.73 -4.35 -16.29
CA LEU A 188 9.36 -4.21 -15.79
C LEU A 188 8.65 -2.95 -16.30
N ASP A 189 9.38 -1.95 -16.82
CA ASP A 189 8.81 -0.64 -17.15
C ASP A 189 7.65 -0.73 -18.16
N ARG A 190 7.66 -1.73 -19.05
CA ARG A 190 6.60 -1.98 -20.04
C ARG A 190 5.26 -2.43 -19.42
N PHE A 191 5.31 -3.11 -18.28
CA PHE A 191 4.12 -3.58 -17.55
C PHE A 191 3.59 -2.54 -16.55
N LEU A 192 4.21 -1.35 -16.47
CA LEU A 192 3.84 -0.36 -15.47
C LEU A 192 2.62 0.47 -15.88
N LEU A 193 1.68 0.58 -14.94
CA LEU A 193 0.65 1.61 -14.92
C LEU A 193 0.91 2.55 -13.74
N ARG A 194 1.33 3.78 -14.03
CA ARG A 194 1.73 4.74 -13.00
C ARG A 194 0.53 5.51 -12.47
N SER A 195 0.30 5.41 -11.17
CA SER A 195 -0.67 6.27 -10.48
C SER A 195 -0.10 7.69 -10.34
N GLN A 196 -0.92 8.70 -10.60
CA GLN A 196 -0.54 10.10 -10.56
C GLN A 196 -1.49 10.91 -9.67
N GLU A 197 -1.02 12.03 -9.11
CA GLU A 197 -1.81 12.81 -8.15
C GLU A 197 -3.11 13.37 -8.76
N ASP A 198 -3.09 13.72 -10.04
CA ASP A 198 -4.25 14.18 -10.82
C ASP A 198 -5.37 13.13 -10.92
N MET A 199 -5.05 11.83 -10.85
CA MET A 199 -6.04 10.75 -10.88
C MET A 199 -6.91 10.69 -9.61
N ARG A 200 -6.51 11.37 -8.53
CA ARG A 200 -7.19 11.29 -7.23
C ARG A 200 -8.66 11.70 -7.27
N SER A 201 -9.00 12.73 -8.04
CA SER A 201 -10.39 13.22 -8.13
C SER A 201 -11.28 12.16 -8.77
N ASN A 202 -10.87 11.66 -9.94
CA ASN A 202 -11.63 10.68 -10.71
C ASN A 202 -11.70 9.32 -10.00
N LEU A 203 -10.62 8.92 -9.32
CA LEU A 203 -10.60 7.71 -8.51
C LEU A 203 -11.21 7.88 -7.12
N LYS A 204 -11.65 9.10 -6.74
CA LYS A 204 -12.14 9.46 -5.41
C LYS A 204 -11.22 8.95 -4.29
N ALA A 205 -9.91 9.08 -4.53
CA ALA A 205 -8.86 8.46 -3.74
C ALA A 205 -7.94 9.49 -3.10
N ASN A 206 -7.32 9.13 -1.97
CA ASN A 206 -6.14 9.83 -1.45
C ASN A 206 -4.86 9.08 -1.86
N MET A 207 -3.69 9.68 -1.64
CA MET A 207 -2.41 9.08 -2.05
C MET A 207 -2.10 7.72 -1.42
N LEU A 208 -2.65 7.41 -0.23
CA LEU A 208 -2.41 6.13 0.45
C LEU A 208 -3.16 4.98 -0.21
N ILE A 209 -4.31 5.25 -0.83
CA ILE A 209 -5.15 4.25 -1.49
C ILE A 209 -5.11 4.34 -3.01
N LEU A 210 -4.37 5.29 -3.58
CA LEU A 210 -4.40 5.57 -5.00
C LEU A 210 -4.06 4.35 -5.87
N ASN A 211 -3.00 3.60 -5.54
CA ASN A 211 -2.60 2.41 -6.30
C ASN A 211 -3.68 1.33 -6.32
N ILE A 212 -4.31 1.04 -5.17
CA ILE A 212 -5.36 0.01 -5.08
C ILE A 212 -6.68 0.50 -5.71
N SER A 213 -6.98 1.80 -5.62
CA SER A 213 -8.11 2.41 -6.34
C SER A 213 -7.93 2.34 -7.85
N LEU A 214 -6.71 2.57 -8.36
CA LEU A 214 -6.39 2.42 -9.78
C LEU A 214 -6.48 0.96 -10.21
N ALA A 215 -6.02 0.02 -9.39
CA ALA A 215 -6.21 -1.42 -9.65
C ALA A 215 -7.68 -1.80 -9.74
N LYS A 216 -8.52 -1.28 -8.84
CA LYS A 216 -9.97 -1.49 -8.89
C LYS A 216 -10.61 -0.91 -10.15
N TYR A 217 -10.17 0.28 -10.57
CA TYR A 217 -10.63 0.90 -11.79
C TYR A 217 -10.24 0.07 -13.02
N PHE A 218 -8.99 -0.37 -13.10
CA PHE A 218 -8.48 -1.25 -14.14
C PHE A 218 -9.28 -2.56 -14.20
N LEU A 219 -9.52 -3.21 -13.07
CA LEU A 219 -10.34 -4.43 -12.98
C LEU A 219 -11.75 -4.22 -13.54
N ARG A 220 -12.40 -3.09 -13.23
CA ARG A 220 -13.73 -2.79 -13.74
C ARG A 220 -13.77 -2.65 -15.25
N TRP A 221 -12.74 -2.02 -15.83
CA TRP A 221 -12.60 -1.89 -17.27
C TRP A 221 -12.28 -3.25 -17.92
N LEU A 222 -11.34 -4.03 -17.35
CA LEU A 222 -10.95 -5.34 -17.87
C LEU A 222 -12.12 -6.34 -17.86
N LYS A 223 -13.01 -6.27 -16.85
CA LYS A 223 -14.20 -7.15 -16.78
C LYS A 223 -15.13 -6.99 -17.99
N GLN A 224 -15.06 -5.87 -18.71
CA GLN A 224 -15.88 -5.64 -19.92
C GLN A 224 -15.39 -6.49 -21.09
N ASP A 225 -14.07 -6.71 -21.18
CA ASP A 225 -13.42 -7.54 -22.17
C ASP A 225 -12.06 -8.01 -21.65
N MET A 226 -11.99 -9.31 -21.33
CA MET A 226 -10.81 -9.95 -20.74
C MET A 226 -9.64 -10.14 -21.72
N THR A 227 -9.82 -9.83 -23.00
CA THR A 227 -8.75 -9.90 -24.01
C THR A 227 -7.90 -8.64 -24.05
N LYS A 228 -8.34 -7.57 -23.39
CA LYS A 228 -7.66 -6.27 -23.42
C LYS A 228 -6.37 -6.27 -22.61
N SER A 229 -5.39 -5.55 -23.12
CA SER A 229 -4.05 -5.41 -22.56
C SER A 229 -3.88 -4.12 -21.74
N LEU A 230 -2.73 -3.97 -21.11
CA LEU A 230 -2.33 -2.71 -20.48
C LEU A 230 -2.27 -1.54 -21.50
N GLU A 231 -1.88 -1.81 -22.74
CA GLU A 231 -1.74 -0.74 -23.75
C GLU A 231 -3.11 -0.23 -24.21
N ASP A 232 -4.09 -1.12 -24.33
CA ASP A 232 -5.49 -0.76 -24.59
C ASP A 232 -6.02 0.11 -23.44
N PHE A 233 -5.70 -0.22 -22.19
CA PHE A 233 -6.11 0.60 -21.05
C PHE A 233 -5.51 2.01 -21.11
N LYS A 234 -4.21 2.12 -21.41
CA LYS A 234 -3.56 3.43 -21.53
C LYS A 234 -4.20 4.27 -22.63
N THR A 235 -4.55 3.64 -23.75
CA THR A 235 -5.16 4.32 -24.90
C THR A 235 -6.60 4.75 -24.62
N GLU A 236 -7.40 3.88 -24.01
CA GLU A 236 -8.85 4.12 -23.83
C GLU A 236 -9.19 4.90 -22.55
N GLN A 237 -8.42 4.74 -21.47
CA GLN A 237 -8.85 5.14 -20.12
C GLN A 237 -7.97 6.23 -19.49
N LEU A 238 -6.73 6.42 -19.93
CA LEU A 238 -5.81 7.31 -19.23
C LEU A 238 -6.25 8.78 -19.28
N SER A 239 -6.80 9.23 -20.42
CA SER A 239 -7.39 10.57 -20.58
C SER A 239 -8.60 10.80 -19.66
N ASN A 240 -9.39 9.77 -19.38
CA ASN A 240 -10.53 9.84 -18.46
C ASN A 240 -10.08 9.93 -16.99
N LEU A 241 -8.90 9.38 -16.68
CA LEU A 241 -8.35 9.38 -15.33
C LEU A 241 -7.57 10.65 -15.02
N ILE A 242 -6.88 11.22 -16.00
CA ILE A 242 -6.09 12.43 -15.85
C ILE A 242 -7.00 13.63 -16.13
N CYS A 243 -7.49 14.28 -15.07
CA CYS A 243 -8.06 15.61 -15.22
C CYS A 243 -6.93 16.59 -15.59
N ASN A 244 -7.20 17.51 -16.53
CA ASN A 244 -6.48 18.79 -16.61
C ASN A 244 -6.29 19.33 -15.18
N PRO A 245 -5.07 19.81 -14.85
CA PRO A 245 -4.57 19.87 -13.50
C PRO A 245 -5.58 20.51 -12.55
N PRO A 246 -5.83 19.94 -11.35
CA PRO A 246 -6.63 20.62 -10.35
C PRO A 246 -6.02 22.01 -10.15
N GLN A 247 -6.82 23.07 -10.29
CA GLN A 247 -6.41 24.44 -9.97
C GLN A 247 -5.55 24.37 -8.71
N LYS A 248 -4.29 24.81 -8.80
CA LYS A 248 -3.35 24.81 -7.66
C LYS A 248 -4.13 25.23 -6.43
N LYS A 249 -4.36 24.32 -5.48
CA LYS A 249 -4.96 24.69 -4.20
C LYS A 249 -4.12 25.83 -3.66
N VAL A 250 -4.71 27.03 -3.59
CA VAL A 250 -4.02 28.21 -3.06
C VAL A 250 -3.49 27.81 -1.70
N LYS A 251 -2.16 27.86 -1.52
CA LYS A 251 -1.55 27.52 -0.23
C LYS A 251 -2.16 28.45 0.81
N GLY A 252 -2.88 27.88 1.78
CA GLY A 252 -3.45 28.68 2.85
C GLY A 252 -2.34 29.43 3.62
N LYS A 253 -2.64 30.65 4.06
CA LYS A 253 -1.75 31.48 4.87
C LYS A 253 -1.39 30.72 6.15
N LYS A 254 -0.09 30.47 6.35
CA LYS A 254 0.41 29.80 7.57
C LYS A 254 0.09 30.69 8.77
N GLN A 255 -0.66 30.17 9.73
CA GLN A 255 -1.00 30.88 10.95
C GLN A 255 -0.08 30.45 12.10
N THR A 256 0.16 31.34 13.06
CA THR A 256 0.85 31.04 14.30
C THR A 256 -0.09 30.36 15.29
N GLU A 257 0.46 29.73 16.32
CA GLU A 257 -0.35 29.08 17.36
C GLU A 257 -1.23 30.09 18.12
N ILE A 258 -0.72 31.31 18.36
CA ILE A 258 -1.46 32.40 19.00
C ILE A 258 -2.68 32.81 18.16
N GLN A 259 -2.51 32.92 16.83
CA GLN A 259 -3.60 33.26 15.91
C GLN A 259 -4.66 32.15 15.85
N VAL A 260 -4.24 30.88 15.87
CA VAL A 260 -5.15 29.74 15.93
C VAL A 260 -5.91 29.70 17.25
N GLU A 261 -5.25 29.97 18.37
CA GLU A 261 -5.87 30.03 19.68
C GLU A 261 -6.94 31.13 19.75
N ALA A 262 -6.63 32.33 19.27
CA ALA A 262 -7.61 33.43 19.18
C ALA A 262 -8.83 33.05 18.32
N TYR A 263 -8.60 32.44 17.15
CA TYR A 263 -9.66 31.98 16.26
C TYR A 263 -10.59 30.95 16.92
N ILE A 264 -10.01 30.01 17.67
CA ILE A 264 -10.77 28.98 18.39
C ILE A 264 -11.59 29.61 19.53
N LYS A 265 -11.00 30.52 20.31
CA LYS A 265 -11.72 31.26 21.37
C LYS A 265 -12.92 32.01 20.82
N GLU A 266 -12.73 32.79 19.75
CA GLU A 266 -13.81 33.53 19.11
C GLU A 266 -14.92 32.60 18.58
N SER A 267 -14.54 31.48 17.99
CA SER A 267 -15.50 30.51 17.47
C SER A 267 -16.31 29.81 18.57
N LEU A 268 -15.69 29.54 19.72
CA LEU A 268 -16.36 28.94 20.89
C LEU A 268 -17.29 29.92 21.60
N ILE A 269 -16.97 31.22 21.61
CA ILE A 269 -17.89 32.28 22.09
C ILE A 269 -19.16 32.30 21.24
N LYS A 270 -19.03 32.18 19.91
CA LYS A 270 -20.18 32.17 18.98
C LYS A 270 -20.99 30.88 19.05
N CYS A 271 -20.35 29.73 19.32
CA CYS A 271 -21.02 28.45 19.48
C CYS A 271 -20.19 27.51 20.36
N SER A 272 -20.69 27.23 21.56
CA SER A 272 -19.97 26.44 22.58
C SER A 272 -19.82 24.96 22.22
N ASN A 273 -20.66 24.43 21.32
CA ASN A 273 -20.72 22.99 21.02
C ASN A 273 -20.14 22.59 19.65
N VAL A 274 -19.21 23.39 19.10
CA VAL A 274 -18.60 23.09 17.79
C VAL A 274 -17.66 21.88 17.87
N LYS A 275 -17.78 20.96 16.90
CA LYS A 275 -16.85 19.84 16.71
C LYS A 275 -15.52 20.34 16.13
N VAL A 276 -14.39 19.93 16.72
CA VAL A 276 -13.03 20.32 16.29
C VAL A 276 -12.77 20.09 14.80
N THR A 277 -13.26 18.99 14.24
CA THR A 277 -13.10 18.68 12.81
C THR A 277 -13.83 19.69 11.91
N ASN A 278 -15.03 20.11 12.31
CA ASN A 278 -15.81 21.10 11.56
C ASN A 278 -15.15 22.48 11.64
N LEU A 279 -14.63 22.84 12.81
CA LEU A 279 -13.92 24.10 12.99
C LEU A 279 -12.63 24.16 12.16
N LEU A 280 -11.86 23.07 12.12
CA LEU A 280 -10.66 22.97 11.28
C LEU A 280 -11.00 23.05 9.78
N ILE A 281 -12.12 22.47 9.35
CA ILE A 281 -12.60 22.59 7.97
C ILE A 281 -12.92 24.05 7.65
N LYS A 282 -13.66 24.74 8.52
CA LYS A 282 -14.00 26.17 8.35
C LYS A 282 -12.74 27.04 8.30
N PHE A 283 -11.85 26.87 9.26
CA PHE A 283 -10.55 27.57 9.32
C PHE A 283 -9.75 27.43 8.01
N ARG A 284 -9.71 26.22 7.44
CA ARG A 284 -9.02 25.97 6.16
C ARG A 284 -9.76 26.56 4.95
N LYS A 285 -11.10 26.58 4.97
CA LYS A 285 -11.92 27.22 3.92
C LYS A 285 -11.71 28.72 3.86
N GLU A 286 -11.43 29.36 4.99
CA GLU A 286 -11.06 30.79 5.08
C GLU A 286 -9.63 31.07 4.60
N GLY A 287 -8.95 30.08 4.01
CA GLY A 287 -7.62 30.25 3.43
C GLY A 287 -6.49 30.15 4.45
N ASN A 288 -6.72 29.61 5.65
CA ASN A 288 -5.68 29.43 6.66
C ASN A 288 -5.04 28.03 6.62
N SER A 289 -3.78 27.93 7.03
CA SER A 289 -3.04 26.67 7.11
C SER A 289 -2.43 26.46 8.50
N PHE A 290 -2.74 25.30 9.09
CA PHE A 290 -2.18 24.82 10.35
C PHE A 290 -2.23 23.28 10.40
N GLU A 291 -1.26 22.67 11.09
CA GLU A 291 -1.12 21.22 11.21
C GLU A 291 -2.27 20.62 12.05
N GLU A 292 -2.82 19.49 11.61
CA GLU A 292 -4.07 18.95 12.17
C GLU A 292 -3.92 18.50 13.63
N LYS A 293 -2.85 17.80 13.99
CA LYS A 293 -2.61 17.35 15.37
C LYS A 293 -2.43 18.56 16.28
N ARG A 294 -1.64 19.56 15.87
CA ARG A 294 -1.47 20.81 16.61
C ARG A 294 -2.77 21.59 16.75
N PHE A 295 -3.58 21.71 15.70
CA PHE A 295 -4.89 22.36 15.81
C PHE A 295 -5.77 21.68 16.86
N LYS A 296 -5.82 20.34 16.84
CA LYS A 296 -6.57 19.56 17.83
C LYS A 296 -6.01 19.74 19.25
N ALA A 297 -4.69 19.87 19.41
CA ALA A 297 -4.07 20.14 20.70
C ALA A 297 -4.45 21.52 21.26
N VAL A 298 -4.37 22.57 20.44
CA VAL A 298 -4.80 23.94 20.82
C VAL A 298 -6.28 23.95 21.17
N PHE A 299 -7.13 23.31 20.35
CA PHE A 299 -8.57 23.24 20.62
C PHE A 299 -8.90 22.61 21.97
N LYS A 300 -8.21 21.52 22.33
CA LYS A 300 -8.38 20.88 23.64
C LYS A 300 -7.99 21.82 24.78
N ARG A 301 -6.86 22.53 24.66
CA ARG A 301 -6.34 23.48 25.65
C ARG A 301 -7.25 24.70 25.84
N VAL A 302 -7.94 25.14 24.79
CA VAL A 302 -8.87 26.29 24.86
C VAL A 302 -10.24 25.89 25.42
N LYS A 303 -10.66 24.64 25.21
CA LYS A 303 -11.96 24.13 25.67
C LYS A 303 -11.94 23.63 27.12
N SER A 304 -10.76 23.25 27.64
CA SER A 304 -10.53 22.92 29.05
C SER A 304 -10.62 24.16 29.92
#